data_AF-A0A933HYA0-F1
#
_entry.id   AF-A0A933HYA0-F1
#
_cell.length_a   1.000
_cell.length_b   1.000
_cell.length_c   1.000
_cell.angle_alpha   90.00
_cell.angle_beta   90.00
_cell.angle_gamma   90.00
#
_symmetry.space_group_name_H-M   'P 1'
#
loop_
_entity.id
_entity.type
_entity.pdbx_description
1 polymer ?
#
loop_
_entity_poly.entity_id
_entity_poly.type
_entity_poly.pdbx_seq_one_letter_code
_entity_poly.pdbx_strand_id
1 'polypeptide(L)'
;MPFPPTDQPASSRLAIVLAGLFLLAAGLYLMQAAGLLPLDYDEYEHAHSAWAVSQGLVPYEDFHQVHPPFFWFAFSPVMRLIPQDFESLLTLRRLEAVVSLAVLGLLLAAVGSELGGLGGTAAAAAALAVMFLQPSTVQAMAEFRIGRFSLALTLMGVIVLGRGRDGPAPWKRWLASGFMFSVAAAFDSKRILLPAAAVLVHLAVSRRLGPRACGKLLAAVGCGAAAGIGLMACWALLQGVDLGRMTEQVFIYNGMVMREFSQQVSLAGEILEHARRQYLIVGVFLLCGMAALGQTVFVAYPFKQYVAPVYLAWAGPMALFLHRAAHILVTELEPERYRKLYSGRFDLYLRRPEASGPVPQPPAPRKGRGVDRSGGAPRPGRVSP
;
A
#
# COMPACT_ATOMS: atom_id res chain seq x y z
N MET A 1 18.63 36.39 -22.87
CA MET A 1 17.70 35.39 -23.43
C MET A 1 16.75 34.96 -22.33
N PRO A 2 15.42 35.06 -22.50
CA PRO A 2 14.49 34.51 -21.52
C PRO A 2 14.45 32.99 -21.69
N PHE A 3 14.56 32.25 -20.58
CA PHE A 3 14.34 30.81 -20.57
C PHE A 3 12.91 30.53 -21.08
N PRO A 4 12.69 29.57 -22.00
CA PRO A 4 11.35 29.19 -22.38
C PRO A 4 10.62 28.62 -21.14
N PRO A 5 9.31 28.85 -21.00
CA PRO A 5 8.53 28.22 -19.95
C PRO A 5 8.66 26.70 -20.12
N THR A 6 9.05 26.02 -19.05
CA THR A 6 9.07 24.55 -19.01
C THR A 6 7.63 24.05 -19.12
N ASP A 7 7.17 23.83 -20.34
CA ASP A 7 5.94 23.09 -20.61
C ASP A 7 6.12 21.66 -20.10
N GLN A 8 5.71 21.43 -18.85
CA GLN A 8 5.48 20.07 -18.38
C GLN A 8 4.42 19.45 -19.30
N PRO A 9 4.67 18.25 -19.88
CA PRO A 9 3.77 17.65 -20.84
C PRO A 9 2.36 17.48 -20.23
N ALA A 10 1.31 17.58 -21.04
CA ALA A 10 -0.09 17.52 -20.57
C ALA A 10 -0.41 16.26 -19.71
N SER A 11 0.31 15.16 -19.94
CA SER A 11 0.26 13.93 -19.15
C SER A 11 0.74 14.10 -17.70
N SER A 12 1.66 15.03 -17.43
CA SER A 12 2.13 15.40 -16.09
C SER A 12 1.05 16.07 -15.27
N ARG A 13 0.32 17.01 -15.87
CA ARG A 13 -0.76 17.73 -15.19
C ARG A 13 -1.91 16.79 -14.86
N LEU A 14 -2.26 15.89 -15.79
CA LEU A 14 -3.31 14.91 -15.56
C LEU A 14 -2.99 13.96 -14.41
N ALA A 15 -1.77 13.43 -14.32
CA ALA A 15 -1.38 12.52 -13.23
C ALA A 15 -1.45 13.18 -11.85
N ILE A 16 -1.02 14.44 -11.73
CA ILE A 16 -1.11 15.22 -10.49
C ILE A 16 -2.57 15.48 -10.13
N VAL A 17 -3.40 15.85 -11.11
CA VAL A 17 -4.84 16.05 -10.91
C VAL A 17 -5.51 14.76 -10.45
N LEU A 18 -5.23 13.62 -11.08
CA LEU A 18 -5.78 12.32 -10.70
C LEU A 18 -5.35 11.90 -9.28
N ALA A 19 -4.09 12.11 -8.93
CA ALA A 19 -3.58 11.90 -7.57
C ALA A 19 -4.31 12.79 -6.54
N GLY A 20 -4.48 14.07 -6.85
CA GLY A 20 -5.18 15.02 -5.99
C GLY A 20 -6.67 14.68 -5.84
N LEU A 21 -7.35 14.33 -6.93
CA LEU A 21 -8.74 13.88 -6.91
C LEU A 21 -8.91 12.59 -6.12
N PHE A 22 -7.99 11.63 -6.26
CA PHE A 22 -8.00 10.41 -5.44
C PHE A 22 -7.89 10.75 -3.95
N LEU A 23 -6.91 11.55 -3.55
CA LEU A 23 -6.72 11.92 -2.15
C LEU A 23 -7.93 12.69 -1.60
N LEU A 24 -8.52 13.59 -2.39
CA LEU A 24 -9.74 14.31 -2.01
C LEU A 24 -10.91 13.34 -1.82
N ALA A 25 -11.15 12.45 -2.78
CA ALA A 25 -12.24 11.48 -2.72
C ALA A 25 -12.06 10.51 -1.55
N ALA A 26 -10.85 9.98 -1.35
CA ALA A 26 -10.51 9.13 -0.22
C ALA A 26 -10.72 9.86 1.12
N GLY A 27 -10.36 11.15 1.19
CA GLY A 27 -10.56 11.97 2.38
C GLY A 27 -12.01 12.17 2.72
N LEU A 28 -12.82 12.59 1.75
CA LEU A 28 -14.27 12.74 1.93
C LEU A 28 -14.92 11.41 2.33
N TYR A 29 -14.49 10.30 1.70
CA TYR A 29 -15.01 8.99 2.02
C TYR A 29 -14.64 8.54 3.43
N LEU A 30 -13.40 8.75 3.88
CA LEU A 30 -12.97 8.44 5.25
C LEU A 30 -13.72 9.31 6.28
N MET A 31 -13.93 10.60 5.99
CA MET A 31 -14.71 11.49 6.86
C MET A 31 -16.16 11.04 7.02
N GLN A 32 -16.76 10.53 5.95
CA GLN A 32 -18.10 9.93 5.99
C GLN A 32 -18.10 8.59 6.73
N ALA A 33 -17.15 7.71 6.41
CA ALA A 33 -17.00 6.39 7.01
C ALA A 33 -16.79 6.46 8.52
N ALA A 34 -16.05 7.47 9.01
CA ALA A 34 -15.84 7.72 10.43
C ALA A 34 -17.15 7.80 11.23
N GLY A 35 -18.23 8.32 10.64
CA GLY A 35 -19.55 8.43 11.28
C GLY A 35 -20.50 7.25 11.03
N LEU A 36 -20.22 6.39 10.04
CA LEU A 36 -21.14 5.32 9.63
C LEU A 36 -20.68 3.93 10.06
N LEU A 37 -19.39 3.73 10.25
CA LEU A 37 -18.83 2.43 10.60
C LEU A 37 -19.02 2.13 12.09
N PRO A 38 -19.26 0.86 12.47
CA PRO A 38 -19.38 0.47 13.87
C PRO A 38 -18.09 0.78 14.65
N LEU A 39 -18.24 1.10 15.92
CA LEU A 39 -17.11 1.33 16.84
C LEU A 39 -16.55 0.01 17.35
N ASP A 40 -15.22 -0.09 17.31
CA ASP A 40 -14.44 -1.21 17.82
C ASP A 40 -14.04 -0.97 19.28
N TYR A 41 -13.84 -2.03 20.06
CA TYR A 41 -13.54 -1.91 21.49
C TYR A 41 -12.23 -1.13 21.73
N ASP A 42 -11.19 -1.34 20.92
CA ASP A 42 -9.91 -0.63 21.01
C ASP A 42 -10.07 0.90 20.87
N GLU A 43 -11.08 1.37 20.13
CA GLU A 43 -11.30 2.80 19.95
C GLU A 43 -11.73 3.45 21.25
N TYR A 44 -12.61 2.77 21.99
CA TYR A 44 -12.99 3.20 23.34
C TYR A 44 -11.79 3.11 24.29
N GLU A 45 -11.01 2.03 24.22
CA GLU A 45 -9.81 1.85 25.05
C GLU A 45 -8.80 2.99 24.85
N HIS A 46 -8.47 3.31 23.59
CA HIS A 46 -7.51 4.36 23.28
C HIS A 46 -8.06 5.76 23.54
N ALA A 47 -9.34 6.00 23.30
CA ALA A 47 -9.98 7.27 23.63
C ALA A 47 -10.02 7.49 25.14
N HIS A 48 -10.41 6.47 25.92
CA HIS A 48 -10.39 6.51 27.37
C HIS A 48 -8.96 6.71 27.92
N SER A 49 -7.96 6.04 27.35
CA SER A 49 -6.56 6.22 27.77
C SER A 49 -6.05 7.63 27.49
N ALA A 50 -6.36 8.20 26.32
CA ALA A 50 -6.03 9.59 26.00
C ALA A 50 -6.79 10.59 26.88
N TRP A 51 -8.04 10.29 27.23
CA TRP A 51 -8.81 11.07 28.21
C TRP A 51 -8.19 10.99 29.60
N ALA A 52 -7.83 9.81 30.10
CA ALA A 52 -7.19 9.62 31.40
C ALA A 52 -5.90 10.45 31.53
N VAL A 53 -5.04 10.40 30.51
CA VAL A 53 -3.84 11.24 30.42
C VAL A 53 -4.19 12.73 30.42
N SER A 54 -5.28 13.13 29.75
CA SER A 54 -5.74 14.53 29.76
C SER A 54 -6.19 15.01 31.15
N GLN A 55 -6.65 14.10 32.00
CA GLN A 55 -7.01 14.34 33.40
C GLN A 55 -5.80 14.30 34.36
N GLY A 56 -4.59 14.05 33.84
CA GLY A 56 -3.36 13.99 34.61
C GLY A 56 -3.03 12.61 35.19
N LEU A 57 -3.77 11.56 34.79
CA LEU A 57 -3.43 10.19 35.18
C LEU A 57 -2.23 9.69 34.38
N VAL A 58 -1.31 9.01 35.07
CA VAL A 58 -0.06 8.48 34.52
C VAL A 58 -0.28 7.04 34.04
N PRO A 59 -0.01 6.73 32.76
CA PRO A 59 -0.11 5.37 32.24
C PRO A 59 0.76 4.38 33.03
N TYR A 60 0.26 3.15 33.19
CA TYR A 60 0.89 2.02 33.91
C TYR A 60 0.97 2.17 35.44
N GLU A 61 0.84 3.41 35.94
CA GLU A 61 0.75 3.73 37.36
C GLU A 61 -0.70 3.80 37.81
N ASP A 62 -1.48 4.70 37.21
CA ASP A 62 -2.86 4.96 37.60
C ASP A 62 -3.87 4.10 36.82
N PHE A 63 -3.48 3.62 35.64
CA PHE A 63 -4.30 2.72 34.84
C PHE A 63 -3.46 1.76 34.00
N HIS A 64 -3.98 0.54 33.83
CA HIS A 64 -3.31 -0.51 33.07
C HIS A 64 -3.44 -0.30 31.57
N GLN A 65 -2.35 -0.55 30.85
CA GLN A 65 -2.34 -0.59 29.40
C GLN A 65 -1.27 -1.50 28.80
N VAL A 66 -1.56 -2.03 27.62
CA VAL A 66 -0.69 -3.00 26.91
C VAL A 66 0.07 -2.40 25.73
N HIS A 67 -0.21 -1.13 25.41
CA HIS A 67 0.45 -0.38 24.33
C HIS A 67 1.39 0.68 24.90
N PRO A 68 2.41 1.13 24.16
CA PRO A 68 3.18 2.32 24.52
C PRO A 68 2.31 3.58 24.65
N PRO A 69 2.67 4.56 25.50
CA PRO A 69 1.73 5.61 25.91
C PRO A 69 1.71 6.83 24.98
N PHE A 70 2.60 6.88 24.00
CA PHE A 70 2.87 8.08 23.20
C PHE A 70 1.68 8.54 22.36
N PHE A 71 0.83 7.60 21.94
CA PHE A 71 -0.41 7.95 21.26
C PHE A 71 -1.36 8.75 22.15
N TRP A 72 -1.49 8.35 23.42
CA TRP A 72 -2.38 9.03 24.37
C TRP A 72 -1.84 10.39 24.75
N PHE A 73 -0.53 10.50 24.95
CA PHE A 73 0.10 11.81 25.16
C PHE A 73 -0.14 12.75 23.98
N ALA A 74 -0.02 12.26 22.74
CA ALA A 74 -0.26 13.07 21.54
C ALA A 74 -1.71 13.57 21.42
N PHE A 75 -2.70 12.77 21.84
CA PHE A 75 -4.12 13.15 21.80
C PHE A 75 -4.65 13.79 23.08
N SER A 76 -3.90 13.74 24.19
CA SER A 76 -4.33 14.34 25.46
C SER A 76 -4.66 15.84 25.38
N PRO A 77 -3.98 16.68 24.56
CA PRO A 77 -4.39 18.08 24.42
C PRO A 77 -5.74 18.20 23.71
N VAL A 78 -5.99 17.36 22.69
CA VAL A 78 -7.27 17.34 21.97
C VAL A 78 -8.41 16.96 22.91
N MET A 79 -8.19 15.99 23.80
CA MET A 79 -9.18 15.56 24.80
C MET A 79 -9.60 16.67 25.78
N ARG A 80 -8.72 17.65 26.03
CA ARG A 80 -9.07 18.82 26.85
C ARG A 80 -9.91 19.85 26.10
N LEU A 81 -9.90 19.81 24.77
CA LEU A 81 -10.56 20.79 23.90
C LEU A 81 -11.93 20.32 23.40
N ILE A 82 -12.17 19.00 23.40
CA ILE A 82 -13.45 18.43 22.95
C ILE A 82 -14.35 18.09 24.15
N PRO A 83 -15.69 18.05 23.95
CA PRO A 83 -16.63 17.56 24.95
C PRO A 83 -16.32 16.11 25.38
N GLN A 84 -17.04 15.61 26.39
CA GLN A 84 -16.91 14.21 26.85
C GLN A 84 -18.20 13.45 26.53
N ASP A 85 -18.48 13.34 25.23
CA ASP A 85 -19.68 12.72 24.68
C ASP A 85 -19.34 11.76 23.54
N PHE A 86 -20.37 11.13 22.96
CA PHE A 86 -20.20 10.22 21.85
C PHE A 86 -19.62 10.89 20.59
N GLU A 87 -20.00 12.14 20.32
CA GLU A 87 -19.50 12.91 19.16
C GLU A 87 -17.99 13.16 19.24
N SER A 88 -17.43 13.12 20.44
CA SER A 88 -15.99 13.26 20.68
C SER A 88 -15.23 12.06 20.12
N LEU A 89 -15.76 10.83 20.18
CA LEU A 89 -15.19 9.66 19.49
C LEU A 89 -15.21 9.83 17.97
N LEU A 90 -16.31 10.35 17.42
CA LEU A 90 -16.40 10.60 15.97
C LEU A 90 -15.43 11.72 15.54
N THR A 91 -15.22 12.71 16.39
CA THR A 91 -14.23 13.77 16.16
C THR A 91 -12.82 13.21 16.13
N LEU A 92 -12.48 12.31 17.06
CA LEU A 92 -11.18 11.63 17.06
C LEU A 92 -10.97 10.80 15.80
N ARG A 93 -11.98 10.05 15.33
CA ARG A 93 -11.92 9.35 14.04
C ARG A 93 -11.68 10.30 12.86
N ARG A 94 -12.35 11.45 12.82
CA ARG A 94 -12.15 12.45 11.75
C ARG A 94 -10.74 13.05 11.77
N LEU A 95 -10.20 13.33 12.96
CA LEU A 95 -8.81 13.77 13.10
C LEU A 95 -7.83 12.68 12.64
N GLU A 96 -8.14 11.44 12.99
CA GLU A 96 -7.38 10.27 12.57
C GLU A 96 -7.44 10.06 11.05
N ALA A 97 -8.59 10.28 10.41
CA ALA A 97 -8.73 10.22 8.96
C ALA A 97 -7.77 11.19 8.23
N VAL A 98 -7.40 12.32 8.84
CA VAL A 98 -6.37 13.23 8.31
C VAL A 98 -4.98 12.57 8.33
N VAL A 99 -4.67 11.81 9.39
CA VAL A 99 -3.42 11.04 9.47
C VAL A 99 -3.43 9.91 8.45
N SER A 100 -4.56 9.23 8.27
CA SER A 100 -4.77 8.24 7.21
C SER A 100 -4.55 8.83 5.81
N LEU A 101 -5.03 10.04 5.54
CA LEU A 101 -4.75 10.75 4.30
C LEU A 101 -3.26 11.02 4.10
N ALA A 102 -2.55 11.41 5.17
CA ALA A 102 -1.10 11.59 5.11
C ALA A 102 -0.39 10.26 4.78
N VAL A 103 -0.82 9.14 5.38
CA VAL A 103 -0.32 7.79 5.03
C VAL A 103 -0.53 7.48 3.56
N LEU A 104 -1.71 7.76 3.00
CA LEU A 104 -1.99 7.54 1.58
C LEU A 104 -1.14 8.41 0.68
N GLY A 105 -0.97 9.69 1.03
CA GLY A 105 -0.08 10.59 0.31
C GLY A 105 1.37 10.10 0.32
N LEU A 106 1.86 9.59 1.46
CA LEU A 106 3.19 9.00 1.58
C LEU A 106 3.32 7.71 0.76
N LEU A 107 2.34 6.82 0.78
CA LEU A 107 2.31 5.61 -0.05
C LEU A 107 2.30 5.95 -1.53
N LEU A 108 1.48 6.91 -1.94
CA LEU A 108 1.40 7.40 -3.29
C LEU A 108 2.73 7.98 -3.75
N ALA A 109 3.39 8.78 -2.91
CA ALA A 109 4.70 9.33 -3.18
C ALA A 109 5.78 8.23 -3.27
N ALA A 110 5.77 7.27 -2.35
CA ALA A 110 6.69 6.14 -2.34
C ALA A 110 6.54 5.33 -3.63
N VAL A 111 5.38 4.70 -3.83
CA VAL A 111 5.12 3.81 -4.98
C VAL A 111 5.20 4.57 -6.31
N GLY A 112 4.68 5.80 -6.36
CA GLY A 112 4.73 6.61 -7.58
C GLY A 112 6.15 6.98 -7.99
N SER A 113 7.01 7.32 -7.03
CA SER A 113 8.44 7.57 -7.30
C SER A 113 9.17 6.30 -7.71
N GLU A 114 8.73 5.14 -7.21
CA GLU A 114 9.33 3.85 -7.53
C GLU A 114 9.06 3.43 -8.98
N LEU A 115 7.84 3.66 -9.47
CA LEU A 115 7.34 3.23 -10.77
C LEU A 115 7.66 4.20 -11.93
N GLY A 116 8.58 5.15 -11.74
CA GLY A 116 9.09 5.97 -12.84
C GLY A 116 8.25 7.21 -13.17
N GLY A 117 8.06 8.08 -12.18
CA GLY A 117 7.47 9.41 -12.39
C GLY A 117 5.94 9.38 -12.51
N LEU A 118 5.38 10.31 -13.28
CA LEU A 118 3.95 10.64 -13.24
C LEU A 118 3.02 9.50 -13.69
N GLY A 119 3.45 8.65 -14.63
CA GLY A 119 2.74 7.42 -14.98
C GLY A 119 2.76 6.39 -13.85
N GLY A 120 3.83 6.37 -13.05
CA GLY A 120 3.92 5.60 -11.81
C GLY A 120 2.98 6.16 -10.73
N THR A 121 2.89 7.48 -10.59
CA THR A 121 1.95 8.12 -9.66
C THR A 121 0.49 7.81 -9.99
N ALA A 122 0.11 7.85 -11.28
CA ALA A 122 -1.24 7.50 -11.70
C ALA A 122 -1.55 6.00 -11.43
N ALA A 123 -0.61 5.10 -11.71
CA ALA A 123 -0.75 3.68 -11.41
C ALA A 123 -0.83 3.40 -9.89
N ALA A 124 -0.06 4.13 -9.09
CA ALA A 124 -0.11 4.06 -7.63
C ALA A 124 -1.47 4.56 -7.10
N ALA A 125 -2.00 5.66 -7.63
CA ALA A 125 -3.32 6.17 -7.28
C ALA A 125 -4.42 5.16 -7.63
N ALA A 126 -4.35 4.54 -8.81
CA ALA A 126 -5.29 3.49 -9.22
C ALA A 126 -5.22 2.25 -8.31
N ALA A 127 -4.03 1.80 -7.94
CA ALA A 127 -3.85 0.67 -7.03
C ALA A 127 -4.42 0.96 -5.64
N LEU A 128 -4.15 2.15 -5.10
CA LEU A 128 -4.70 2.60 -3.82
C LEU A 128 -6.23 2.75 -3.90
N ALA A 129 -6.77 3.23 -5.02
CA ALA A 129 -8.21 3.29 -5.23
C ALA A 129 -8.86 1.90 -5.22
N VAL A 130 -8.27 0.92 -5.89
CA VAL A 130 -8.74 -0.49 -5.87
C VAL A 130 -8.72 -1.04 -4.45
N MET A 131 -7.68 -0.75 -3.67
CA MET A 131 -7.64 -1.16 -2.27
C MET A 131 -8.73 -0.52 -1.42
N PHE A 132 -9.06 0.75 -1.67
CA PHE A 132 -10.13 1.46 -0.99
C PHE A 132 -11.52 0.88 -1.25
N LEU A 133 -11.68 0.05 -2.29
CA LEU A 133 -12.91 -0.72 -2.50
C LEU A 133 -13.10 -1.84 -1.46
N GLN A 134 -12.05 -2.20 -0.70
CA GLN A 134 -12.15 -3.20 0.36
C GLN A 134 -12.69 -2.57 1.65
N PRO A 135 -13.86 -2.99 2.16
CA PRO A 135 -14.46 -2.39 3.37
C PRO A 135 -13.54 -2.46 4.59
N SER A 136 -12.76 -3.54 4.72
CA SER A 136 -11.79 -3.74 5.80
C SER A 136 -10.65 -2.71 5.78
N THR A 137 -10.22 -2.27 4.60
CA THR A 137 -9.21 -1.22 4.46
C THR A 137 -9.77 0.13 4.91
N VAL A 138 -10.98 0.47 4.44
CA VAL A 138 -11.66 1.71 4.82
C VAL A 138 -11.91 1.76 6.31
N GLN A 139 -12.42 0.66 6.89
CA GLN A 139 -12.63 0.52 8.32
C GLN A 139 -11.31 0.72 9.08
N ALA A 140 -10.27 -0.03 8.71
CA ALA A 140 -8.98 0.10 9.37
C ALA A 140 -8.38 1.51 9.26
N MET A 141 -8.69 2.30 8.22
CA MET A 141 -8.22 3.68 8.04
C MET A 141 -9.14 4.75 8.64
N ALA A 142 -10.35 4.40 9.09
CA ALA A 142 -11.30 5.33 9.68
C ALA A 142 -11.40 5.23 11.22
N GLU A 143 -10.96 4.11 11.80
CA GLU A 143 -11.01 3.88 13.27
C GLU A 143 -10.03 4.80 14.04
N PHE A 144 -10.27 5.08 15.32
CA PHE A 144 -9.30 5.77 16.17
C PHE A 144 -8.28 4.78 16.80
N ARG A 145 -7.07 4.65 16.23
CA ARG A 145 -6.06 3.67 16.67
C ARG A 145 -4.62 4.17 16.57
N ILE A 146 -3.74 3.55 17.37
CA ILE A 146 -2.28 3.81 17.40
C ILE A 146 -1.57 3.50 16.07
N GLY A 147 -2.19 2.67 15.23
CA GLY A 147 -1.55 2.05 14.08
C GLY A 147 -1.01 3.05 13.04
N ARG A 148 -1.73 4.13 12.78
CA ARG A 148 -1.49 4.94 11.58
C ARG A 148 -0.36 5.95 11.73
N PHE A 149 -0.14 6.44 12.95
CA PHE A 149 1.03 7.25 13.28
C PHE A 149 2.33 6.48 13.07
N SER A 150 2.39 5.27 13.62
CA SER A 150 3.55 4.39 13.45
C SER A 150 3.77 4.01 11.99
N LEU A 151 2.70 3.76 11.22
CA LEU A 151 2.80 3.50 9.80
C LEU A 151 3.31 4.73 9.00
N ALA A 152 2.79 5.93 9.27
CA ALA A 152 3.24 7.16 8.63
C ALA A 152 4.74 7.40 8.87
N LEU A 153 5.19 7.28 10.12
CA LEU A 153 6.60 7.43 10.50
C LEU A 153 7.49 6.36 9.83
N THR A 154 7.02 5.11 9.78
CA THR A 154 7.72 4.03 9.09
C THR A 154 7.88 4.35 7.60
N LEU A 155 6.80 4.78 6.94
CA LEU A 155 6.85 5.15 5.52
C LEU A 155 7.77 6.34 5.27
N MET A 156 7.74 7.36 6.12
CA MET A 156 8.69 8.48 6.03
C MET A 156 10.13 7.99 6.14
N GLY A 157 10.43 7.08 7.08
CA GLY A 157 11.76 6.47 7.21
C GLY A 157 12.19 5.71 5.96
N VAL A 158 11.30 4.90 5.38
CA VAL A 158 11.56 4.17 4.13
C VAL A 158 11.79 5.13 2.95
N ILE A 159 10.95 6.15 2.80
CA ILE A 159 11.07 7.13 1.72
C ILE A 159 12.37 7.93 1.86
N VAL A 160 12.75 8.32 3.08
CA VAL A 160 14.01 9.02 3.34
C VAL A 160 15.21 8.15 2.97
N LEU A 161 15.18 6.83 3.26
CA LEU A 161 16.22 5.91 2.80
C LEU A 161 16.23 5.73 1.28
N GLY A 162 15.05 5.59 0.66
CA GLY A 162 14.90 5.26 -0.76
C GLY A 162 15.14 6.43 -1.72
N ARG A 163 15.09 7.68 -1.25
CA ARG A 163 15.34 8.87 -2.07
C ARG A 163 16.79 8.90 -2.58
N GLY A 164 16.96 9.29 -3.85
CA GLY A 164 18.26 9.47 -4.50
C GLY A 164 18.99 8.16 -4.77
N ARG A 165 18.42 7.35 -5.68
CA ARG A 165 18.83 5.97 -6.01
C ARG A 165 20.19 5.87 -6.71
N ASP A 166 20.73 6.98 -7.20
CA ASP A 166 22.01 7.02 -7.88
C ASP A 166 23.16 7.11 -6.86
N GLY A 167 23.40 5.99 -6.18
CA GLY A 167 24.49 5.83 -5.21
C GLY A 167 24.01 5.55 -3.77
N PRO A 168 24.96 5.25 -2.86
CA PRO A 168 24.63 4.98 -1.47
C PRO A 168 24.04 6.23 -0.80
N ALA A 169 22.89 6.07 -0.14
CA ALA A 169 22.28 7.18 0.59
C ALA A 169 23.27 7.72 1.65
N PRO A 170 23.41 9.06 1.79
CA PRO A 170 24.30 9.65 2.78
C PRO A 170 23.90 9.21 4.19
N TRP A 171 24.88 9.03 5.08
CA TRP A 171 24.68 8.56 6.45
C TRP A 171 23.60 9.35 7.23
N LYS A 172 23.41 10.64 6.92
CA LYS A 172 22.35 11.48 7.51
C LYS A 172 20.95 10.93 7.25
N ARG A 173 20.70 10.34 6.07
CA ARG A 173 19.41 9.69 5.75
C ARG A 173 19.23 8.42 6.58
N TRP A 174 20.29 7.62 6.72
CA TRP A 174 20.27 6.43 7.59
C TRP A 174 19.99 6.78 9.05
N LEU A 175 20.61 7.84 9.55
CA LEU A 175 20.33 8.38 10.88
C LEU A 175 18.87 8.85 11.01
N ALA A 176 18.41 9.68 10.07
CA ALA A 176 17.03 10.19 10.09
C ALA A 176 16.00 9.06 10.04
N SER A 177 16.23 8.04 9.22
CA SER A 177 15.34 6.89 9.12
C SER A 177 15.38 6.02 10.36
N GLY A 178 16.56 5.78 10.96
CA GLY A 178 16.68 5.12 12.25
C GLY A 178 15.87 5.83 13.35
N PHE A 179 15.93 7.16 13.39
CA PHE A 179 15.12 7.98 14.30
C PHE A 179 13.62 7.83 14.03
N MET A 180 13.18 7.96 12.78
CA MET A 180 11.76 7.81 12.42
C MET A 180 11.22 6.42 12.77
N PHE A 181 12.04 5.38 12.56
CA PHE A 181 11.70 4.00 12.87
C PHE A 181 11.56 3.74 14.37
N SER A 182 12.44 4.29 15.20
CA SER A 182 12.31 4.11 16.66
C SER A 182 11.14 4.90 17.23
N VAL A 183 10.86 6.11 16.73
CA VAL A 183 9.64 6.84 17.11
C VAL A 183 8.39 6.09 16.65
N ALA A 184 8.40 5.50 15.45
CA ALA A 184 7.29 4.64 15.00
C ALA A 184 7.05 3.44 15.94
N ALA A 185 8.12 2.75 16.34
CA ALA A 185 8.03 1.63 17.28
C ALA A 185 7.56 2.06 18.68
N ALA A 186 7.84 3.30 19.07
CA ALA A 186 7.31 3.87 20.29
C ALA A 186 5.81 4.12 20.23
N PHE A 187 5.16 4.25 19.07
CA PHE A 187 3.69 4.29 18.99
C PHE A 187 3.07 2.90 18.90
N ASP A 188 3.74 1.97 18.23
CA ASP A 188 3.27 0.59 18.06
C ASP A 188 4.46 -0.38 18.02
N SER A 189 4.64 -1.11 19.13
CA SER A 189 5.76 -2.04 19.32
C SER A 189 5.76 -3.19 18.30
N LYS A 190 4.60 -3.53 17.73
CA LYS A 190 4.45 -4.60 16.73
C LYS A 190 5.15 -4.26 15.41
N ARG A 191 5.48 -2.99 15.17
CA ARG A 191 6.11 -2.53 13.92
C ARG A 191 7.63 -2.47 13.96
N ILE A 192 8.27 -2.90 15.05
CA ILE A 192 9.74 -2.86 15.19
C ILE A 192 10.49 -3.66 14.11
N LEU A 193 9.85 -4.65 13.50
CA LEU A 193 10.45 -5.50 12.46
C LEU A 193 10.52 -4.84 11.07
N LEU A 194 9.57 -3.95 10.75
CA LEU A 194 9.52 -3.28 9.45
C LEU A 194 10.75 -2.39 9.19
N PRO A 195 11.23 -1.59 10.15
CA PRO A 195 12.52 -0.92 10.10
C PRO A 195 13.70 -1.83 9.77
N ALA A 196 13.82 -2.96 10.48
CA ALA A 196 14.92 -3.90 10.30
C ALA A 196 14.88 -4.50 8.88
N ALA A 197 13.70 -4.90 8.42
CA ALA A 197 13.49 -5.39 7.07
C ALA A 197 13.84 -4.33 6.02
N ALA A 198 13.41 -3.08 6.20
CA ALA A 198 13.70 -1.98 5.27
C ALA A 198 15.21 -1.72 5.15
N VAL A 199 15.94 -1.70 6.27
CA VAL A 199 17.39 -1.55 6.32
C VAL A 199 18.09 -2.69 5.60
N LEU A 200 17.69 -3.94 5.88
CA LEU A 200 18.28 -5.13 5.26
C LEU A 200 18.04 -5.17 3.75
N VAL A 201 16.81 -4.91 3.31
CA VAL A 201 16.46 -4.85 1.88
C VAL A 201 17.27 -3.77 1.19
N HIS A 202 17.38 -2.57 1.78
CA HIS A 202 18.14 -1.48 1.18
C HIS A 202 19.63 -1.84 1.05
N LEU A 203 20.23 -2.45 2.08
CA LEU A 203 21.61 -2.94 2.02
C LEU A 203 21.80 -4.03 0.94
N ALA A 204 20.87 -4.99 0.85
CA ALA A 204 20.91 -6.08 -0.12
C ALA A 204 20.77 -5.58 -1.57
N VAL A 205 19.89 -4.60 -1.81
CA VAL A 205 19.71 -3.95 -3.12
C VAL A 205 20.90 -3.08 -3.47
N SER A 206 21.57 -2.48 -2.48
CA SER A 206 22.68 -1.56 -2.72
C SER A 206 23.94 -2.21 -3.32
N ARG A 207 24.03 -3.55 -3.40
CA ARG A 207 24.97 -4.47 -4.13
C ARG A 207 26.46 -4.08 -4.33
N ARG A 208 26.91 -2.93 -3.83
CA ARG A 208 28.18 -2.25 -4.15
C ARG A 208 28.89 -1.72 -2.90
N LEU A 209 28.34 -2.00 -1.71
CA LEU A 209 28.90 -1.50 -0.45
C LEU A 209 29.85 -2.54 0.16
N GLY A 210 31.10 -2.15 0.41
CA GLY A 210 32.03 -2.97 1.17
C GLY A 210 31.65 -3.06 2.66
N PRO A 211 32.17 -4.04 3.42
CA PRO A 211 31.80 -4.27 4.82
C PRO A 211 31.93 -3.04 5.72
N ARG A 212 32.99 -2.24 5.52
CA ARG A 212 33.21 -0.99 6.28
C ARG A 212 32.14 0.06 6.02
N ALA A 213 31.64 0.15 4.78
CA ALA A 213 30.56 1.07 4.44
C ALA A 213 29.25 0.60 5.07
N CYS A 214 28.94 -0.70 4.97
CA CYS A 214 27.77 -1.28 5.65
C CYS A 214 27.80 -1.01 7.16
N GLY A 215 28.95 -1.22 7.82
CA GLY A 215 29.11 -0.94 9.25
C GLY A 215 28.82 0.52 9.62
N LYS A 216 29.30 1.48 8.81
CA LYS A 216 29.00 2.91 9.03
C LYS A 216 27.52 3.24 8.89
N LEU A 217 26.83 2.62 7.93
CA LEU A 217 25.41 2.87 7.69
C LEU A 217 24.53 2.22 8.76
N LEU A 218 24.88 1.00 9.20
CA LEU A 218 24.26 0.34 10.34
C LEU A 218 24.45 1.13 11.62
N ALA A 219 25.67 1.66 11.86
CA ALA A 219 25.92 2.55 12.98
C ALA A 219 25.08 3.83 12.90
N ALA A 220 24.93 4.42 11.71
CA ALA A 220 24.10 5.61 11.53
C ALA A 220 22.62 5.33 11.87
N VAL A 221 22.04 4.22 11.40
CA VAL A 221 20.68 3.80 11.79
C VAL A 221 20.61 3.54 13.29
N GLY A 222 21.57 2.83 13.85
CA GLY A 222 21.64 2.52 15.28
C GLY A 222 21.68 3.80 16.13
N CYS A 223 22.49 4.79 15.76
CA CYS A 223 22.54 6.09 16.41
C CYS A 223 21.20 6.84 16.30
N GLY A 224 20.59 6.85 15.12
CA GLY A 224 19.26 7.44 14.93
C GLY A 224 18.21 6.77 15.79
N ALA A 225 18.19 5.44 15.81
CA ALA A 225 17.27 4.64 16.60
C ALA A 225 17.45 4.92 18.09
N ALA A 226 18.70 4.90 18.59
CA ALA A 226 19.04 5.22 19.97
C ALA A 226 18.62 6.66 20.35
N ALA A 227 18.80 7.63 19.45
CA ALA A 227 18.35 9.01 19.68
C ALA A 227 16.81 9.09 19.81
N GLY A 228 16.06 8.39 18.96
CA GLY A 228 14.60 8.36 19.06
C GLY A 228 14.10 7.62 20.30
N ILE A 229 14.69 6.46 20.66
CA ILE A 229 14.38 5.74 21.90
C ILE A 229 14.68 6.63 23.11
N GLY A 230 15.86 7.27 23.14
CA GLY A 230 16.28 8.15 24.22
C GLY A 230 15.35 9.35 24.37
N LEU A 231 14.95 9.98 23.26
CA LEU A 231 13.98 11.08 23.28
C LEU A 231 12.62 10.62 23.83
N MET A 232 12.11 9.48 23.39
CA MET A 232 10.82 8.94 23.83
C MET A 232 10.86 8.52 25.31
N ALA A 233 11.95 7.87 25.75
CA ALA A 233 12.15 7.52 27.15
C ALA A 233 12.27 8.77 28.04
N CYS A 234 13.04 9.78 27.61
CA CYS A 234 13.16 11.06 28.31
C CYS A 234 11.81 11.75 28.41
N TRP A 235 11.03 11.78 27.33
CA TRP A 235 9.67 12.34 27.34
C TRP A 235 8.78 11.58 28.32
N ALA A 236 8.75 10.25 28.28
CA ALA A 236 7.95 9.43 29.19
C ALA A 236 8.30 9.69 30.67
N LEU A 237 9.59 9.76 31.00
CA LEU A 237 10.06 10.11 32.34
C LEU A 237 9.61 11.52 32.77
N LEU A 238 9.64 12.50 31.86
CA LEU A 238 9.12 13.86 32.12
C LEU A 238 7.61 13.88 32.36
N GLN A 239 6.87 12.90 31.85
CA GLN A 239 5.45 12.72 32.13
C GLN A 239 5.18 11.88 33.38
N GLY A 240 6.21 11.50 34.14
CA GLY A 240 6.09 10.69 35.36
C GLY A 240 5.92 9.19 35.12
N VAL A 241 6.09 8.71 33.89
CA VAL A 241 5.95 7.29 33.56
C VAL A 241 7.13 6.50 34.09
N ASP A 242 6.87 5.47 34.90
CA ASP A 242 7.86 4.47 35.29
C ASP A 242 8.18 3.54 34.09
N LEU A 243 9.42 3.60 33.60
CA LEU A 243 9.85 2.79 32.46
C LEU A 243 9.90 1.29 32.76
N GLY A 244 10.10 0.90 34.02
CA GLY A 244 10.04 -0.49 34.47
C GLY A 244 8.62 -1.04 34.33
N ARG A 245 7.63 -0.32 34.87
CA ARG A 245 6.21 -0.70 34.73
C ARG A 245 5.73 -0.65 33.29
N MET A 246 6.15 0.36 32.52
CA MET A 246 5.88 0.40 31.08
C MET A 246 6.42 -0.86 30.40
N THR A 247 7.66 -1.26 30.69
CA THR A 247 8.27 -2.46 30.09
C THR A 247 7.50 -3.72 30.50
N GLU A 248 7.14 -3.83 31.77
CA GLU A 248 6.37 -4.94 32.31
C GLU A 248 5.02 -5.08 31.59
N GLN A 249 4.23 -4.01 31.49
CA GLN A 249 2.89 -4.10 30.92
C GLN A 249 2.90 -4.16 29.38
N VAL A 250 3.82 -3.47 28.71
CA VAL A 250 3.89 -3.47 27.23
C VAL A 250 4.51 -4.75 26.69
N PHE A 251 5.51 -5.34 27.37
CA PHE A 251 6.24 -6.50 26.83
C PHE A 251 6.03 -7.77 27.64
N ILE A 252 6.17 -7.72 28.97
CA ILE A 252 6.12 -8.93 29.79
C ILE A 252 4.68 -9.46 29.87
N TYR A 253 3.73 -8.59 30.18
CA TYR A 253 2.31 -8.94 30.22
C TYR A 253 1.82 -9.47 28.88
N ASN A 254 2.10 -8.77 27.78
CA ASN A 254 1.78 -9.28 26.44
C ASN A 254 2.43 -10.66 26.17
N GLY A 255 3.68 -10.87 26.58
CA GLY A 255 4.35 -12.16 26.45
C GLY A 255 3.69 -13.28 27.28
N MET A 256 3.25 -12.97 28.51
CA MET A 256 2.53 -13.90 29.38
C MET A 256 1.14 -14.23 28.83
N VAL A 257 0.36 -13.21 28.47
CA VAL A 257 -0.96 -13.36 27.85
C VAL A 257 -0.84 -14.17 26.56
N MET A 258 0.16 -13.90 25.71
CA MET A 258 0.40 -14.73 24.54
C MET A 258 0.66 -16.18 24.96
N ARG A 259 1.54 -16.46 25.91
CA ARG A 259 1.83 -17.83 26.34
C ARG A 259 0.60 -18.57 26.90
N GLU A 260 -0.26 -17.89 27.63
CA GLU A 260 -1.42 -18.49 28.30
C GLU A 260 -2.65 -18.60 27.39
N PHE A 261 -2.89 -17.60 26.54
CA PHE A 261 -4.04 -17.54 25.63
C PHE A 261 -3.72 -18.05 24.22
N SER A 262 -2.45 -18.25 23.83
CA SER A 262 -2.09 -18.94 22.58
C SER A 262 -2.19 -20.46 22.70
N GLN A 263 -2.97 -20.99 23.65
CA GLN A 263 -3.44 -22.36 23.52
C GLN A 263 -4.33 -22.45 22.27
N GLN A 264 -3.83 -23.19 21.27
CA GLN A 264 -4.57 -23.86 20.17
C GLN A 264 -4.43 -23.39 18.71
N VAL A 265 -3.52 -22.48 18.34
CA VAL A 265 -3.23 -22.34 16.89
C VAL A 265 -1.73 -22.29 16.64
N SER A 266 -1.22 -23.37 16.05
CA SER A 266 0.15 -23.36 15.54
C SER A 266 0.25 -22.29 14.45
N LEU A 267 1.37 -21.57 14.41
CA LEU A 267 1.69 -20.62 13.34
C LEU A 267 1.42 -21.20 11.94
N ALA A 268 1.74 -22.49 11.75
CA ALA A 268 1.46 -23.21 10.52
C ALA A 268 -0.05 -23.35 10.25
N GLY A 269 -0.86 -23.56 11.29
CA GLY A 269 -2.32 -23.60 11.23
C GLY A 269 -2.94 -22.26 10.86
N GLU A 270 -2.51 -21.15 11.48
CA GLU A 270 -2.95 -19.78 11.10
C GLU A 270 -2.59 -19.47 9.65
N ILE A 271 -1.34 -19.74 9.23
CA ILE A 271 -0.88 -19.51 7.86
C ILE A 271 -1.71 -20.35 6.87
N LEU A 272 -1.99 -21.62 7.18
CA LEU A 272 -2.82 -22.48 6.33
C LEU A 272 -4.28 -21.99 6.28
N GLU A 273 -4.85 -21.59 7.41
CA GLU A 273 -6.23 -21.12 7.54
C GLU A 273 -6.43 -19.78 6.80
N HIS A 274 -5.48 -18.85 6.93
CA HIS A 274 -5.47 -17.58 6.20
C HIS A 274 -5.25 -17.79 4.70
N ALA A 275 -4.30 -18.64 4.30
CA ALA A 275 -4.13 -19.04 2.91
C ALA A 275 -5.40 -19.71 2.36
N ARG A 276 -6.12 -20.47 3.20
CA ARG A 276 -7.36 -21.17 2.85
C ARG A 276 -8.56 -20.26 2.64
N ARG A 277 -8.65 -19.16 3.38
CA ARG A 277 -9.71 -18.14 3.21
C ARG A 277 -9.44 -17.18 2.04
N GLN A 278 -8.21 -17.11 1.53
CA GLN A 278 -7.78 -16.15 0.52
C GLN A 278 -7.48 -16.77 -0.86
N TYR A 279 -7.96 -17.99 -1.15
CA TYR A 279 -7.74 -18.68 -2.44
C TYR A 279 -8.49 -18.05 -3.63
N LEU A 280 -7.98 -16.92 -4.10
CA LEU A 280 -7.93 -16.53 -5.51
C LEU A 280 -6.71 -15.60 -5.62
N ILE A 281 -5.68 -15.98 -6.40
CA ILE A 281 -4.39 -15.27 -6.65
C ILE A 281 -3.18 -15.89 -5.92
N VAL A 282 -2.76 -17.08 -6.38
CA VAL A 282 -1.66 -17.88 -5.81
C VAL A 282 -0.26 -17.50 -6.34
N GLY A 283 -0.13 -16.78 -7.46
CA GLY A 283 1.17 -16.52 -8.09
C GLY A 283 2.06 -15.47 -7.41
N VAL A 284 1.48 -14.55 -6.63
CA VAL A 284 2.18 -13.37 -6.05
C VAL A 284 2.52 -13.58 -4.55
N PHE A 285 1.97 -14.63 -3.94
CA PHE A 285 2.15 -14.97 -2.52
C PHE A 285 3.58 -15.37 -2.14
N LEU A 286 4.41 -15.85 -3.06
CA LEU A 286 5.72 -16.41 -2.68
C LEU A 286 6.76 -15.36 -2.25
N LEU A 287 6.65 -14.11 -2.73
CA LEU A 287 7.60 -13.05 -2.38
C LEU A 287 7.10 -12.17 -1.23
N CYS A 288 5.80 -11.87 -1.17
CA CYS A 288 5.18 -11.12 -0.05
C CYS A 288 4.90 -12.03 1.15
N GLY A 289 4.72 -13.33 0.91
CA GLY A 289 4.51 -14.36 1.93
C GLY A 289 5.66 -14.46 2.90
N MET A 290 6.91 -14.16 2.54
CA MET A 290 8.03 -14.19 3.49
C MET A 290 8.05 -13.00 4.47
N ALA A 291 7.61 -11.81 4.02
CA ALA A 291 7.45 -10.64 4.90
C ALA A 291 6.21 -10.77 5.80
N ALA A 292 5.11 -11.30 5.24
CA ALA A 292 3.92 -11.68 6.01
C ALA A 292 4.23 -12.84 6.99
N LEU A 293 5.02 -13.84 6.58
CA LEU A 293 5.47 -14.94 7.45
C LEU A 293 6.28 -14.41 8.62
N GLY A 294 7.24 -13.50 8.38
CA GLY A 294 8.02 -12.88 9.43
C GLY A 294 7.15 -12.09 10.42
N GLN A 295 6.09 -11.43 9.95
CA GLN A 295 5.16 -10.71 10.81
C GLN A 295 4.25 -11.66 11.61
N THR A 296 3.80 -12.77 11.01
CA THR A 296 3.03 -13.80 11.71
C THR A 296 3.85 -14.60 12.72
N VAL A 297 5.18 -14.76 12.51
CA VAL A 297 6.08 -15.44 13.44
C VAL A 297 6.22 -14.68 14.77
N PHE A 298 6.12 -13.34 14.75
CA PHE A 298 6.30 -12.51 15.94
C PHE A 298 5.00 -12.02 16.57
N VAL A 299 3.88 -12.06 15.85
CA VAL A 299 2.60 -11.57 16.36
C VAL A 299 1.49 -12.55 16.01
N ALA A 300 1.38 -13.61 16.82
CA ALA A 300 0.26 -14.53 16.78
C ALA A 300 -0.98 -13.88 17.40
N TYR A 301 -1.70 -13.07 16.64
CA TYR A 301 -3.02 -12.54 17.02
C TYR A 301 -3.96 -12.55 15.80
N PRO A 302 -5.10 -13.26 15.85
CA PRO A 302 -6.03 -13.33 14.74
C PRO A 302 -7.05 -12.20 14.84
N PHE A 303 -6.66 -10.94 14.57
CA PHE A 303 -7.64 -9.85 14.45
C PHE A 303 -7.28 -8.86 13.34
N LYS A 304 -8.33 -8.16 12.87
CA LYS A 304 -8.43 -7.21 11.72
C LYS A 304 -7.23 -6.28 11.49
N GLN A 305 -6.43 -6.00 12.52
CA GLN A 305 -5.32 -5.04 12.51
C GLN A 305 -4.18 -5.40 11.54
N TYR A 306 -4.01 -6.66 11.16
CA TYR A 306 -2.95 -7.08 10.22
C TYR A 306 -3.40 -7.08 8.76
N VAL A 307 -4.71 -7.14 8.51
CA VAL A 307 -5.23 -7.29 7.15
C VAL A 307 -5.02 -6.01 6.35
N ALA A 308 -5.23 -4.83 6.95
CA ALA A 308 -5.03 -3.56 6.26
C ALA A 308 -3.56 -3.25 5.92
N PRO A 309 -2.56 -3.44 6.83
CA PRO A 309 -1.15 -3.37 6.45
C PRO A 309 -0.75 -4.37 5.38
N VAL A 310 -1.30 -5.59 5.41
CA VAL A 310 -1.10 -6.58 4.33
C VAL A 310 -1.66 -6.02 3.02
N TYR A 311 -2.92 -5.56 2.98
CA TYR A 311 -3.50 -4.90 1.80
C TYR A 311 -2.66 -3.71 1.31
N LEU A 312 -2.11 -2.89 2.22
CA LEU A 312 -1.25 -1.75 1.87
C LEU A 312 0.10 -2.19 1.31
N ALA A 313 0.64 -3.33 1.76
CA ALA A 313 1.79 -3.95 1.13
C ALA A 313 1.50 -4.43 -0.30
N TRP A 314 0.25 -4.79 -0.62
CA TRP A 314 -0.18 -5.15 -1.98
C TRP A 314 -0.29 -3.94 -2.94
N ALA A 315 -0.33 -2.70 -2.44
CA ALA A 315 -0.40 -1.51 -3.27
C ALA A 315 0.75 -1.42 -4.29
N GLY A 316 1.97 -1.76 -3.85
CA GLY A 316 3.16 -1.72 -4.69
C GLY A 316 3.13 -2.74 -5.84
N PRO A 317 2.96 -4.06 -5.56
CA PRO A 317 2.80 -5.08 -6.59
C PRO A 317 1.63 -4.81 -7.55
N MET A 318 0.48 -4.36 -7.04
CA MET A 318 -0.68 -4.00 -7.87
C MET A 318 -0.38 -2.82 -8.78
N ALA A 319 0.25 -1.76 -8.25
CA ALA A 319 0.65 -0.61 -9.04
C ALA A 319 1.67 -0.96 -10.12
N LEU A 320 2.63 -1.87 -9.84
CA LEU A 320 3.58 -2.38 -10.82
C LEU A 320 2.89 -3.15 -11.94
N PHE A 321 1.92 -4.01 -11.61
CA PHE A 321 1.10 -4.73 -12.58
C PHE A 321 0.32 -3.76 -13.48
N LEU A 322 -0.40 -2.80 -12.90
CA LEU A 322 -1.16 -1.80 -13.64
C LEU A 322 -0.25 -0.93 -14.52
N HIS A 323 0.91 -0.53 -14.01
CA HIS A 323 1.90 0.23 -14.76
C HIS A 323 2.42 -0.55 -15.98
N ARG A 324 2.75 -1.84 -15.82
CA ARG A 324 3.18 -2.70 -16.94
C ARG A 324 2.05 -2.97 -17.93
N ALA A 325 0.83 -3.23 -17.47
CA ALA A 325 -0.32 -3.43 -18.34
C ALA A 325 -0.61 -2.18 -19.18
N ALA A 326 -0.55 -0.98 -18.57
CA ALA A 326 -0.68 0.29 -19.27
C ALA A 326 0.45 0.49 -20.29
N HIS A 327 1.70 0.17 -19.92
CA HIS A 327 2.84 0.25 -20.85
C HIS A 327 2.64 -0.71 -22.03
N ILE A 328 2.26 -1.97 -21.79
CA ILE A 328 1.97 -2.97 -22.84
C ILE A 328 0.87 -2.48 -23.76
N LEU A 329 -0.26 -2.03 -23.21
CA LEU A 329 -1.36 -1.49 -24.01
C LEU A 329 -0.93 -0.27 -24.83
N VAL A 330 -0.09 0.61 -24.30
CA VAL A 330 0.39 1.80 -25.02
C VAL A 330 1.45 1.46 -26.08
N THR A 331 2.34 0.49 -25.83
CA THR A 331 3.46 0.17 -26.73
C THR A 331 3.17 -0.98 -27.72
N GLU A 332 2.24 -1.87 -27.40
CA GLU A 332 1.85 -3.00 -28.28
C GLU A 332 0.64 -2.69 -29.17
N LEU A 333 -0.09 -1.60 -28.91
CA LEU A 333 -1.15 -1.11 -29.80
C LEU A 333 -0.64 -0.21 -30.94
N GLU A 334 0.66 -0.13 -31.21
CA GLU A 334 1.15 0.34 -32.52
C GLU A 334 1.06 -0.81 -33.54
N PRO A 335 0.08 -0.81 -34.46
CA PRO A 335 -0.14 -1.94 -35.36
C PRO A 335 1.01 -2.12 -36.35
N GLU A 336 1.75 -1.04 -36.66
CA GLU A 336 2.82 -1.04 -37.64
C GLU A 336 4.07 -1.79 -37.17
N ARG A 337 4.37 -1.79 -35.86
CA ARG A 337 5.52 -2.49 -35.30
C ARG A 337 5.27 -3.99 -35.20
N TYR A 338 4.03 -4.40 -34.90
CA TYR A 338 3.59 -5.79 -34.95
C TYR A 338 3.63 -6.36 -36.37
N ARG A 339 3.24 -5.55 -37.38
CA ARG A 339 3.34 -5.92 -38.80
C ARG A 339 4.78 -6.18 -39.23
N LYS A 340 5.75 -5.38 -38.76
CA LYS A 340 7.19 -5.56 -39.05
C LYS A 340 7.85 -6.71 -38.28
N LEU A 341 7.43 -7.00 -37.05
CA LEU A 341 8.03 -8.10 -36.26
C LEU A 341 7.46 -9.48 -36.64
N TYR A 342 6.21 -9.56 -37.12
CA TYR A 342 5.52 -10.83 -37.37
C TYR A 342 5.22 -11.14 -38.84
N SER A 343 5.49 -10.22 -39.79
CA SER A 343 5.41 -10.52 -41.23
C SER A 343 6.40 -11.62 -41.66
N GLY A 344 7.45 -11.89 -40.89
CA GLY A 344 8.41 -12.97 -41.19
C GLY A 344 7.95 -14.37 -40.79
N ARG A 345 6.84 -14.54 -40.07
CA ARG A 345 6.40 -15.87 -39.57
C ARG A 345 4.93 -16.22 -39.85
N PHE A 346 4.11 -15.30 -40.35
CA PHE A 346 2.73 -15.62 -40.76
C PHE A 346 2.61 -16.20 -42.18
N ASP A 347 3.61 -16.02 -43.05
CA ASP A 347 3.62 -16.59 -44.41
C ASP A 347 3.77 -18.13 -44.43
N LEU A 348 4.14 -18.73 -43.30
CA LEU A 348 4.27 -20.19 -43.17
C LEU A 348 2.94 -20.92 -42.96
N TYR A 349 1.87 -20.21 -42.57
CA TYR A 349 0.55 -20.81 -42.34
C TYR A 349 -0.50 -20.46 -43.40
N LEU A 350 -0.16 -19.61 -44.38
CA LEU A 350 -1.04 -19.25 -45.50
C LEU A 350 -0.56 -19.78 -46.86
N ARG A 351 0.50 -20.62 -46.90
CA ARG A 351 0.79 -21.41 -48.10
C ARG A 351 -0.33 -22.43 -48.32
N ARG A 352 -1.24 -22.11 -49.25
CA ARG A 352 -2.03 -23.12 -49.95
C ARG A 352 -1.06 -24.19 -50.49
N PRO A 353 -1.40 -25.48 -50.41
CA PRO A 353 -0.64 -26.50 -51.10
C PRO A 353 -0.63 -26.15 -52.59
N GLU A 354 0.56 -26.03 -53.15
CA GLU A 354 0.78 -25.95 -54.60
C GLU A 354 0.18 -27.22 -55.22
N ALA A 355 -1.00 -27.06 -55.84
CA ALA A 355 -1.53 -28.04 -56.76
C ALA A 355 -0.65 -28.00 -58.02
N SER A 356 0.09 -29.07 -58.20
CA SER A 356 0.78 -29.43 -59.43
C SER A 356 -0.20 -29.52 -60.61
N GLY A 357 0.12 -28.83 -61.71
CA GLY A 357 -0.43 -29.13 -63.03
C GLY A 357 -0.91 -27.89 -63.83
N PRO A 358 -0.56 -27.79 -65.13
CA PRO A 358 -0.98 -26.68 -65.97
C PRO A 358 -2.47 -26.80 -66.33
N VAL A 359 -3.22 -25.72 -66.11
CA VAL A 359 -4.63 -25.59 -66.53
C VAL A 359 -4.68 -25.22 -68.03
N PRO A 360 -5.49 -25.88 -68.87
CA PRO A 360 -5.60 -25.56 -70.30
C PRO A 360 -6.34 -24.23 -70.54
N GLN A 361 -5.93 -23.49 -71.57
CA GLN A 361 -6.60 -22.25 -71.97
C GLN A 361 -8.03 -22.49 -72.49
N PRO A 362 -9.01 -21.63 -72.13
CA PRO A 362 -10.36 -21.70 -72.67
C PRO A 362 -10.46 -21.04 -74.06
N PRO A 363 -11.36 -21.50 -74.94
CA PRO A 363 -11.53 -20.96 -76.28
C PRO A 363 -12.33 -19.65 -76.29
N ALA A 364 -12.10 -18.87 -77.35
CA ALA A 364 -12.62 -17.53 -77.60
C ALA A 364 -14.17 -17.43 -77.69
N PRO A 365 -14.75 -16.24 -77.45
CA PRO A 365 -16.19 -16.09 -77.22
C PRO A 365 -16.99 -16.10 -78.53
N ARG A 366 -18.07 -16.89 -78.56
CA ARG A 366 -19.10 -16.83 -79.61
C ARG A 366 -20.21 -15.86 -79.21
N LYS A 367 -20.52 -14.94 -80.14
CA LYS A 367 -21.66 -14.03 -80.10
C LYS A 367 -23.00 -14.77 -80.16
N GLY A 368 -23.93 -14.37 -79.27
CA GLY A 368 -25.24 -13.88 -79.70
C GLY A 368 -26.49 -14.73 -79.39
N ARG A 369 -27.57 -13.96 -79.10
CA ARG A 369 -29.00 -14.28 -78.95
C ARG A 369 -29.35 -14.92 -77.59
N GLY A 370 -30.20 -14.35 -76.75
CA GLY A 370 -31.37 -13.51 -76.99
C GLY A 370 -32.61 -14.26 -76.48
N VAL A 371 -33.60 -13.51 -75.96
CA VAL A 371 -34.96 -13.96 -75.54
C VAL A 371 -35.03 -14.55 -74.12
N ASP A 372 -36.05 -14.32 -73.29
CA ASP A 372 -37.01 -13.23 -73.05
C ASP A 372 -37.75 -13.62 -71.75
N ARG A 373 -38.19 -12.59 -71.01
CA ARG A 373 -39.35 -12.52 -70.10
C ARG A 373 -39.67 -13.52 -68.97
N SER A 374 -40.16 -12.84 -67.92
CA SER A 374 -41.18 -13.22 -66.92
C SER A 374 -40.66 -14.00 -65.72
N GLY A 375 -41.02 -13.71 -64.47
CA GLY A 375 -41.94 -12.74 -63.88
C GLY A 375 -42.04 -13.06 -62.37
N GLY A 376 -42.48 -12.10 -61.55
CA GLY A 376 -42.94 -12.39 -60.19
C GLY A 376 -42.15 -11.74 -59.06
N ALA A 377 -42.60 -10.55 -58.66
CA ALA A 377 -42.62 -10.12 -57.25
C ALA A 377 -44.07 -10.34 -56.73
N PRO A 378 -44.46 -10.05 -55.47
CA PRO A 378 -43.73 -9.66 -54.26
C PRO A 378 -44.18 -10.53 -53.02
N ARG A 379 -43.65 -10.45 -51.78
CA ARG A 379 -43.94 -9.47 -50.71
C ARG A 379 -43.41 -9.99 -49.35
N PRO A 380 -43.39 -9.14 -48.30
CA PRO A 380 -42.67 -9.31 -47.04
C PRO A 380 -43.55 -9.75 -45.84
N GLY A 381 -42.93 -10.21 -44.75
CA GLY A 381 -43.54 -10.34 -43.42
C GLY A 381 -42.45 -10.39 -42.34
N ARG A 382 -42.34 -9.39 -41.45
CA ARG A 382 -43.08 -9.14 -40.19
C ARG A 382 -42.42 -9.77 -38.94
N VAL A 383 -41.68 -8.89 -38.27
CA VAL A 383 -41.49 -8.60 -36.84
C VAL A 383 -42.51 -9.18 -35.82
N SER A 384 -41.92 -9.67 -34.70
CA SER A 384 -42.36 -9.74 -33.27
C SER A 384 -43.31 -10.82 -32.78
N PRO A 385 -43.31 -11.14 -31.45
CA PRO A 385 -42.52 -10.56 -30.33
C PRO A 385 -41.30 -11.39 -29.89
#